data_AF-A0A7W2RE25-F1
#
_entry.id   AF-A0A7W2RE25-F1
#
_cell.length_a   1.000
_cell.length_b   1.000
_cell.length_c   1.000
_cell.angle_alpha   90.00
_cell.angle_beta   90.00
_cell.angle_gamma   90.00
#
_symmetry.space_group_name_H-M   'P 1'
#
loop_
_entity.id
_entity.type
_entity.pdbx_description
1 polymer ?
#
loop_
_entity_poly.entity_id
_entity_poly.type
_entity_poly.pdbx_seq_one_letter_code
_entity_poly.pdbx_strand_id
1 'polypeptide(L)'
;MFESTQNILEKTEGYILNLPSDNKLWSLFTRYIVFPLKYLWLGLGEFLKPASLWAVIAFLLMIAVTMAKKNFGINHEYSFLMINFCIYFPMILVIFAVPSTYSYFGVSSAHVKKTTQIIEAEGIDSIDKVELLEENIEKIYDRVCSRVLFYKWLVGASWTLYVVVFNFELRFLMKSSGQSIKDAISENMLTFFLVLFSAIGALLLVVGYKKASDLLIKSIEFGCVEQKYKLLKMPNKQINKD
;
A
#
# COMPACT_ATOMS: atom_id res chain seq x y z
N MET A 1 28.75 -4.57 6.22
CA MET A 1 27.35 -4.45 6.67
C MET A 1 26.44 -3.86 5.60
N PHE A 2 26.76 -2.70 5.02
CA PHE A 2 25.96 -2.09 3.95
C PHE A 2 25.67 -3.05 2.77
N GLU A 3 26.70 -3.71 2.24
CA GLU A 3 26.55 -4.69 1.15
C GLU A 3 25.67 -5.89 1.56
N SER A 4 25.86 -6.42 2.77
CA SER A 4 25.03 -7.49 3.33
C SER A 4 23.56 -7.04 3.43
N THR A 5 23.30 -5.81 3.88
CA THR A 5 21.94 -5.25 3.90
C THR A 5 21.34 -5.17 2.51
N GLN A 6 22.11 -4.75 1.50
CA GLN A 6 21.65 -4.70 0.11
C GLN A 6 21.29 -6.11 -0.41
N ASN A 7 22.14 -7.11 -0.17
CA ASN A 7 21.88 -8.49 -0.57
C ASN A 7 20.62 -9.07 0.10
N ILE A 8 20.44 -8.82 1.41
CA ILE A 8 19.24 -9.24 2.15
C ILE A 8 18.00 -8.61 1.53
N LEU A 9 18.06 -7.32 1.22
CA LEU A 9 16.96 -6.59 0.62
C LEU A 9 16.60 -7.14 -0.77
N GLU A 10 17.60 -7.33 -1.65
CA GLU A 10 17.39 -7.87 -3.00
C GLU A 10 16.83 -9.30 -2.98
N LYS A 11 17.36 -10.17 -2.11
CA LYS A 11 16.87 -11.55 -1.97
C LYS A 11 15.47 -11.61 -1.37
N THR A 12 15.16 -10.75 -0.40
CA THR A 12 13.83 -10.67 0.22
C THR A 12 12.81 -10.09 -0.77
N GLU A 13 13.18 -9.07 -1.54
CA GLU A 13 12.36 -8.51 -2.61
C GLU A 13 12.08 -9.55 -3.69
N GLY A 14 13.10 -10.26 -4.17
CA GLY A 14 12.95 -11.34 -5.16
C GLY A 14 11.98 -12.42 -4.67
N TYR A 15 12.09 -12.83 -3.40
CA TYR A 15 11.16 -13.78 -2.80
C TYR A 15 9.72 -13.26 -2.74
N ILE A 16 9.51 -12.05 -2.22
CA ILE A 16 8.18 -11.44 -2.09
C ILE A 16 7.51 -11.27 -3.46
N LEU A 17 8.28 -10.92 -4.50
CA LEU A 17 7.76 -10.73 -5.86
C LEU A 17 7.64 -12.02 -6.67
N ASN A 18 8.06 -13.16 -6.12
CA ASN A 18 8.21 -14.42 -6.83
C ASN A 18 9.02 -14.24 -8.13
N LEU A 19 10.16 -13.56 -8.03
CA LEU A 19 11.10 -13.32 -9.13
C LEU A 19 12.47 -13.92 -8.79
N PRO A 20 13.15 -14.58 -9.74
CA PRO A 20 14.47 -15.12 -9.50
C PRO A 20 15.47 -13.98 -9.27
N SER A 21 16.16 -14.00 -8.12
CA SER A 21 17.20 -13.02 -7.76
C SER A 21 18.50 -13.17 -8.58
N ASP A 22 18.73 -14.33 -9.20
CA ASP A 22 20.07 -14.75 -9.63
C ASP A 22 20.33 -14.68 -11.15
N ASN A 23 19.33 -14.30 -11.95
CA ASN A 23 19.48 -14.31 -13.41
C ASN A 23 20.05 -12.98 -13.95
N LYS A 24 21.39 -12.87 -14.00
CA LYS A 24 22.16 -11.77 -14.61
C LYS A 24 21.79 -11.44 -16.07
N LEU A 25 21.13 -12.35 -16.79
CA LEU A 25 20.78 -12.22 -18.21
C LEU A 25 19.38 -11.63 -18.48
N TRP A 26 18.57 -11.42 -17.44
CA TRP A 26 17.22 -10.85 -17.59
C TRP A 26 17.25 -9.32 -17.59
N SER A 27 17.54 -8.80 -18.79
CA SER A 27 17.52 -7.43 -19.34
C SER A 27 16.96 -6.31 -18.47
N LEU A 28 17.55 -5.11 -18.61
CA LEU A 28 17.09 -3.81 -18.09
C LEU A 28 15.55 -3.68 -18.05
N PHE A 29 14.84 -4.21 -19.05
CA PHE A 29 13.38 -4.27 -19.09
C PHE A 29 12.74 -4.90 -17.84
N THR A 30 13.24 -6.05 -17.38
CA THR A 30 12.71 -6.70 -16.18
C THR A 30 12.89 -5.80 -14.96
N ARG A 31 14.07 -5.20 -14.80
CA ARG A 31 14.43 -4.35 -13.65
C ARG A 31 13.68 -3.02 -13.63
N TYR A 32 13.44 -2.41 -14.79
CA TYR A 32 12.80 -1.10 -14.89
C TYR A 32 11.29 -1.15 -15.14
N ILE A 33 10.75 -2.29 -15.58
CA ILE A 33 9.33 -2.42 -15.93
C ILE A 33 8.66 -3.52 -15.13
N VAL A 34 9.14 -4.76 -15.20
CA VAL A 34 8.46 -5.90 -14.54
C VAL A 34 8.50 -5.79 -13.02
N PHE A 35 9.68 -5.50 -12.44
CA PHE A 35 9.85 -5.34 -11.00
C PHE A 35 8.94 -4.23 -10.45
N PRO A 36 9.01 -2.97 -10.96
CA PRO A 36 8.13 -1.91 -10.47
C PRO A 36 6.65 -2.22 -10.62
N LEU A 37 6.21 -2.82 -11.74
CA LEU A 37 4.81 -3.15 -11.96
C LEU A 37 4.31 -4.23 -10.98
N LYS A 38 5.08 -5.31 -10.78
CA LYS A 38 4.71 -6.34 -9.79
C LYS A 38 4.73 -5.79 -8.38
N TYR A 39 5.71 -4.95 -8.05
CA TYR A 39 5.82 -4.30 -6.75
C TYR A 39 4.63 -3.39 -6.46
N LEU A 40 4.25 -2.56 -7.44
CA LEU A 40 3.05 -1.73 -7.37
C LEU A 40 1.78 -2.56 -7.22
N TRP A 41 1.64 -3.65 -8.00
CA TRP A 41 0.47 -4.51 -7.93
C TRP A 41 0.31 -5.20 -6.58
N LEU A 42 1.42 -5.70 -6.02
CA LEU A 42 1.46 -6.27 -4.68
C LEU A 42 0.99 -5.24 -3.64
N GLY A 43 1.55 -4.03 -3.68
CA GLY A 43 1.20 -2.98 -2.74
C GLY A 43 -0.22 -2.45 -2.88
N LEU A 44 -0.74 -2.36 -4.11
CA LEU A 44 -2.16 -2.05 -4.37
C LEU A 44 -3.07 -3.15 -3.83
N GLY A 45 -2.70 -4.42 -4.00
CA GLY A 45 -3.42 -5.55 -3.43
C GLY A 45 -3.53 -5.42 -1.91
N GLU A 46 -2.42 -5.13 -1.22
CA GLU A 46 -2.41 -4.89 0.23
C GLU A 46 -3.23 -3.65 0.63
N PHE A 47 -3.13 -2.56 -0.14
CA PHE A 47 -3.90 -1.34 0.11
C PHE A 47 -5.41 -1.55 -0.02
N LEU A 48 -5.84 -2.37 -0.98
CA LEU A 48 -7.25 -2.62 -1.26
C LEU A 48 -7.87 -3.70 -0.37
N LYS A 49 -7.11 -4.41 0.47
CA LYS A 49 -7.68 -5.41 1.40
C LYS A 49 -8.79 -4.85 2.29
N PRO A 50 -8.63 -3.71 3.00
CA PRO A 50 -9.71 -3.13 3.78
C PRO A 50 -10.92 -2.75 2.91
N ALA A 51 -10.67 -2.20 1.71
CA ALA A 51 -11.75 -1.86 0.77
C ALA A 51 -12.50 -3.11 0.28
N SER A 52 -11.81 -4.23 0.07
CA SER A 52 -12.44 -5.50 -0.30
C SER A 52 -13.32 -6.04 0.83
N LEU A 53 -12.85 -5.97 2.08
CA LEU A 53 -13.65 -6.35 3.26
C LEU A 53 -14.88 -5.47 3.41
N TRP A 54 -14.71 -4.15 3.25
CA TRP A 54 -15.81 -3.20 3.22
C TRP A 54 -16.84 -3.55 2.14
N ALA A 55 -16.39 -3.81 0.91
CA ALA A 55 -17.26 -4.14 -0.21
C ALA A 55 -18.06 -5.42 0.03
N VAL A 56 -17.42 -6.46 0.59
CA VAL A 56 -18.10 -7.72 0.96
C VAL A 56 -19.18 -7.47 2.00
N ILE A 57 -18.87 -6.75 3.09
CA ILE A 57 -19.85 -6.48 4.16
C ILE A 57 -21.00 -5.61 3.61
N ALA A 58 -20.68 -4.57 2.84
CA ALA A 58 -21.69 -3.70 2.21
C ALA A 58 -22.61 -4.49 1.28
N PHE A 59 -22.05 -5.39 0.46
CA PHE A 59 -22.82 -6.25 -0.43
C PHE A 59 -23.77 -7.19 0.33
N LEU A 60 -23.29 -7.82 1.41
CA LEU A 60 -24.12 -8.67 2.26
C LEU A 60 -25.26 -7.89 2.93
N LEU A 61 -24.99 -6.68 3.42
CA LEU A 61 -26.03 -5.80 3.98
C LEU A 61 -27.05 -5.38 2.93
N MET A 62 -26.62 -5.07 1.71
CA MET A 62 -27.52 -4.72 0.61
C MET A 62 -28.47 -5.87 0.27
N ILE A 63 -27.98 -7.12 0.25
CA ILE A 63 -28.82 -8.32 0.09
C ILE A 63 -29.83 -8.42 1.25
N ALA A 64 -29.37 -8.30 2.49
CA ALA A 64 -30.22 -8.40 3.67
C ALA A 64 -31.33 -7.34 3.68
N VAL A 65 -30.99 -6.08 3.37
CA VAL A 65 -31.96 -4.98 3.25
C VAL A 65 -32.96 -5.24 2.13
N THR A 66 -32.51 -5.75 0.99
CA THR A 66 -33.40 -6.04 -0.15
C THR A 66 -34.41 -7.15 0.20
N MET A 67 -33.95 -8.20 0.88
CA MET A 67 -34.83 -9.27 1.39
C MET A 67 -35.80 -8.74 2.46
N ALA A 68 -35.32 -7.91 3.39
CA ALA A 68 -36.15 -7.32 4.44
C ALA A 68 -37.25 -6.41 3.86
N LYS A 69 -36.92 -5.56 2.87
CA LYS A 69 -37.92 -4.72 2.18
C LYS A 69 -39.04 -5.55 1.56
N LYS A 70 -38.68 -6.66 0.89
CA LYS A 70 -39.64 -7.56 0.25
C LYS A 70 -40.55 -8.25 1.28
N ASN A 71 -40.00 -8.68 2.41
CA ASN A 71 -40.75 -9.48 3.40
C ASN A 71 -41.58 -8.63 4.37
N PHE A 72 -41.14 -7.41 4.70
CA PHE A 72 -41.77 -6.55 5.71
C PHE A 72 -42.55 -5.37 5.12
N GLY A 73 -42.63 -5.23 3.79
CA GLY A 73 -43.42 -4.17 3.14
C GLY A 73 -42.92 -2.76 3.47
N ILE A 74 -41.61 -2.60 3.63
CA ILE A 74 -40.99 -1.34 4.06
C ILE A 74 -41.25 -0.25 3.00
N ASN A 75 -41.72 0.92 3.45
CA ASN A 75 -42.01 2.06 2.56
C ASN A 75 -40.75 2.50 1.78
N HIS A 76 -40.96 2.87 0.51
CA HIS A 76 -39.92 3.31 -0.42
C HIS A 76 -39.17 4.55 0.06
N GLU A 77 -39.79 5.41 0.86
CA GLU A 77 -39.18 6.62 1.43
C GLU A 77 -37.91 6.34 2.24
N TYR A 78 -37.82 5.18 2.92
CA TYR A 78 -36.64 4.81 3.70
C TYR A 78 -35.52 4.20 2.84
N SER A 79 -35.73 4.04 1.53
CA SER A 79 -34.79 3.34 0.67
C SER A 79 -33.42 4.01 0.60
N PHE A 80 -33.40 5.34 0.52
CA PHE A 80 -32.16 6.10 0.50
C PHE A 80 -31.38 5.95 1.81
N LEU A 81 -32.07 6.04 2.95
CA LEU A 81 -31.44 5.89 4.27
C LEU A 81 -30.84 4.50 4.44
N MET A 82 -31.55 3.45 4.01
CA MET A 82 -31.05 2.07 4.08
C MET A 82 -29.84 1.80 3.20
N ILE A 83 -29.79 2.36 1.99
CA ILE A 83 -28.62 2.24 1.11
C ILE A 83 -27.40 2.94 1.73
N ASN A 84 -27.59 4.16 2.25
CA ASN A 84 -26.51 4.87 2.94
C ASN A 84 -26.03 4.10 4.17
N PHE A 85 -26.94 3.50 4.94
CA PHE A 85 -26.56 2.63 6.06
C PHE A 85 -25.69 1.45 5.60
N CYS A 86 -26.06 0.77 4.51
CA CYS A 86 -25.27 -0.34 3.95
C CYS A 86 -23.87 0.08 3.48
N ILE A 87 -23.68 1.34 3.12
CA ILE A 87 -22.40 1.88 2.66
C ILE A 87 -21.53 2.34 3.84
N TYR A 88 -22.09 3.17 4.72
CA TYR A 88 -21.33 3.84 5.78
C TYR A 88 -21.11 2.98 7.02
N PHE A 89 -22.06 2.11 7.38
CA PHE A 89 -21.89 1.26 8.55
C PHE A 89 -20.68 0.30 8.39
N PRO A 90 -20.53 -0.44 7.27
CA PRO A 90 -19.32 -1.22 7.02
C PRO A 90 -18.05 -0.39 6.97
N MET A 91 -18.14 0.86 6.47
CA MET A 91 -17.00 1.75 6.39
C MET A 91 -16.44 2.04 7.79
N ILE A 92 -17.32 2.33 8.75
CA ILE A 92 -16.95 2.51 10.16
C ILE A 92 -16.31 1.23 10.72
N LEU A 93 -16.92 0.06 10.50
CA LEU A 93 -16.38 -1.22 10.98
C LEU A 93 -14.96 -1.50 10.46
N VAL A 94 -14.70 -1.18 9.20
CA VAL A 94 -13.38 -1.40 8.58
C VAL A 94 -12.36 -0.35 9.02
N ILE A 95 -12.74 0.93 9.14
CA ILE A 95 -11.84 2.00 9.59
C ILE A 95 -11.40 1.77 11.04
N PHE A 96 -12.32 1.35 11.89
CA PHE A 96 -12.08 1.12 13.33
C PHE A 96 -11.85 -0.36 13.66
N ALA A 97 -11.35 -1.14 12.72
CA ALA A 97 -10.94 -2.52 12.99
C ALA A 97 -9.88 -2.57 14.10
N VAL A 98 -9.93 -3.59 14.94
CA VAL A 98 -9.02 -3.74 16.10
C VAL A 98 -7.60 -4.11 15.62
N PRO A 99 -6.51 -3.62 16.26
CA PRO A 99 -5.13 -3.93 15.86
C PRO A 99 -4.78 -5.40 15.69
N SER A 100 -5.38 -6.30 16.46
CA SER A 100 -5.20 -7.75 16.28
C SER A 100 -5.66 -8.27 14.91
N THR A 101 -6.59 -7.56 14.27
CA THR A 101 -7.06 -7.84 12.92
C THR A 101 -6.03 -7.42 11.87
N TYR A 102 -5.13 -6.49 12.20
CA TYR A 102 -4.21 -5.88 11.26
C TYR A 102 -2.72 -5.91 11.61
N SER A 103 -2.35 -6.46 12.76
CA SER A 103 -0.97 -6.48 13.28
C SER A 103 0.02 -7.14 12.33
N TYR A 104 -0.46 -8.11 11.53
CA TYR A 104 0.32 -8.81 10.51
C TYR A 104 -0.20 -8.54 9.09
N PHE A 105 -1.03 -7.51 8.84
CA PHE A 105 -1.53 -7.25 7.49
C PHE A 105 -0.35 -7.05 6.53
N GLY A 106 -0.22 -7.99 5.60
CA GLY A 106 0.83 -8.03 4.59
C GLY A 106 1.94 -9.04 4.91
N VAL A 107 2.46 -9.08 6.14
CA VAL A 107 3.59 -9.97 6.48
C VAL A 107 3.08 -11.32 6.96
N SER A 108 3.29 -12.37 6.15
CA SER A 108 2.98 -13.74 6.53
C SER A 108 4.11 -14.39 7.34
N SER A 109 3.80 -15.44 8.09
CA SER A 109 4.82 -16.26 8.77
C SER A 109 5.83 -16.88 7.78
N ALA A 110 5.40 -17.16 6.54
CA ALA A 110 6.28 -17.60 5.47
C ALA A 110 7.29 -16.51 5.07
N HIS A 111 6.85 -15.25 5.00
CA HIS A 111 7.76 -14.11 4.77
C HIS A 111 8.80 -14.02 5.88
N VAL A 112 8.38 -14.01 7.15
CA VAL A 112 9.32 -13.95 8.28
C VAL A 112 10.31 -15.10 8.24
N LYS A 113 9.83 -16.34 8.10
CA LYS A 113 10.69 -17.53 8.06
C LYS A 113 11.72 -17.45 6.93
N LYS A 114 11.31 -17.04 5.73
CA LYS A 114 12.20 -16.95 4.58
C LYS A 114 13.21 -15.82 4.73
N THR A 115 12.78 -14.66 5.23
CA THR A 115 13.67 -13.53 5.49
C THR A 115 14.71 -13.86 6.56
N THR A 116 14.32 -14.55 7.63
CA THR A 116 15.28 -15.03 8.64
C THR A 116 16.32 -15.98 8.04
N GLN A 117 15.92 -16.89 7.14
CA GLN A 117 16.87 -17.76 6.43
C GLN A 117 17.85 -16.96 5.54
N ILE A 118 17.39 -15.87 4.91
CA ILE A 118 18.23 -14.99 4.10
C ILE A 118 19.23 -14.25 4.99
N ILE A 119 18.78 -13.73 6.15
CA ILE A 119 19.62 -13.06 7.15
C ILE A 119 20.71 -14.03 7.68
N GLU A 120 20.33 -15.26 8.02
CA GLU A 120 21.26 -16.31 8.45
C GLU A 120 22.30 -16.63 7.36
N ALA A 121 21.86 -16.76 6.10
CA ALA A 121 22.74 -17.07 4.96
C ALA A 121 23.77 -15.97 4.66
N GLU A 122 23.49 -14.72 5.04
CA GLU A 122 24.42 -13.59 4.90
C GLU A 122 25.38 -13.45 6.10
N GLY A 123 25.40 -14.43 7.02
CA GLY A 123 26.37 -14.50 8.11
C GLY A 123 26.08 -13.55 9.29
N ILE A 124 24.80 -13.21 9.50
CA ILE A 124 24.35 -12.42 10.65
C ILE A 124 24.04 -13.36 11.82
N ASP A 125 25.09 -13.63 12.60
CA ASP A 125 25.17 -14.67 13.64
C ASP A 125 25.33 -14.12 15.07
N SER A 126 25.39 -12.79 15.24
CA SER A 126 25.49 -12.13 16.55
C SER A 126 24.41 -11.06 16.72
N ILE A 127 24.07 -10.77 17.97
CA ILE A 127 23.07 -9.74 18.31
C ILE A 127 23.51 -8.37 17.75
N ASP A 128 24.78 -8.01 17.94
CA ASP A 128 25.36 -6.76 17.42
C ASP A 128 25.22 -6.64 15.89
N LYS A 129 25.43 -7.73 15.14
CA LYS A 129 25.25 -7.72 13.69
C LYS A 129 23.78 -7.54 13.29
N VAL A 130 22.84 -8.09 14.07
CA VAL A 130 21.41 -7.87 13.84
C VAL A 130 21.03 -6.42 14.14
N GLU A 131 21.57 -5.82 15.18
CA GLU A 131 21.33 -4.40 15.51
C GLU A 131 21.86 -3.47 14.40
N LEU A 132 23.07 -3.72 13.90
CA LEU A 132 23.60 -2.99 12.74
C LEU A 132 22.75 -3.18 11.47
N LEU A 133 22.08 -4.33 11.31
CA LEU A 133 21.13 -4.55 10.21
C LEU A 133 19.89 -3.69 10.41
N GLU A 134 19.30 -3.71 11.60
CA GLU A 134 18.12 -2.91 11.95
C GLU A 134 18.37 -1.42 11.70
N GLU A 135 19.51 -0.87 12.13
CA GLU A 135 19.87 0.53 11.87
C GLU A 135 19.96 0.86 10.38
N ASN A 136 20.52 -0.03 9.56
CA ASN A 136 20.59 0.18 8.12
C ASN A 136 19.19 0.12 7.48
N ILE A 137 18.34 -0.81 7.94
CA ILE A 137 16.97 -0.97 7.46
C ILE A 137 16.12 0.25 7.82
N GLU A 138 16.29 0.82 9.01
CA GLU A 138 15.65 2.06 9.44
C GLU A 138 16.03 3.23 8.51
N LYS A 139 17.33 3.42 8.24
CA LYS A 139 17.81 4.47 7.31
C LYS A 139 17.26 4.28 5.88
N ILE A 140 17.12 3.03 5.43
CA ILE A 140 16.51 2.71 4.13
C ILE A 140 15.01 3.05 4.15
N TYR A 141 14.31 2.71 5.23
CA TYR A 141 12.89 3.01 5.39
C TYR A 141 12.60 4.52 5.42
N ASP A 142 13.45 5.31 6.07
CA ASP A 142 13.36 6.77 6.06
C ASP A 142 13.51 7.34 4.64
N ARG A 143 14.44 6.78 3.86
CA ARG A 143 14.61 7.15 2.45
C ARG A 143 13.37 6.80 1.62
N VAL A 144 12.75 5.64 1.85
CA VAL A 144 11.48 5.27 1.21
C VAL A 144 10.37 6.25 1.59
N CYS A 145 10.22 6.55 2.88
CA CYS A 145 9.21 7.49 3.38
C CYS A 145 9.38 8.89 2.78
N SER A 146 10.62 9.37 2.70
CA SER A 146 10.96 10.66 2.08
C SER A 146 10.59 10.70 0.60
N ARG A 147 10.86 9.62 -0.15
CA ARG A 147 10.46 9.52 -1.57
C ARG A 147 8.95 9.50 -1.75
N VAL A 148 8.23 8.73 -0.92
CA VAL A 148 6.76 8.68 -0.95
C VAL A 148 6.17 10.06 -0.65
N LEU A 149 6.71 10.76 0.36
CA LEU A 149 6.28 12.11 0.73
C LEU A 149 6.51 13.09 -0.43
N PHE A 150 7.68 13.05 -1.05
CA PHE A 150 7.98 13.85 -2.24
C PHE A 150 6.96 13.64 -3.36
N TYR A 151 6.66 12.39 -3.72
CA TYR A 151 5.70 12.11 -4.79
C TYR A 151 4.26 12.52 -4.44
N LYS A 152 3.84 12.40 -3.16
CA LYS A 152 2.54 12.93 -2.71
C LYS A 152 2.46 14.43 -2.90
N TRP A 153 3.52 15.16 -2.52
CA TRP A 153 3.61 16.60 -2.72
C TRP A 153 3.62 16.97 -4.20
N LEU A 154 4.34 16.22 -5.04
CA LEU A 154 4.37 16.45 -6.48
C LEU A 154 2.98 16.30 -7.10
N VAL A 155 2.25 15.24 -6.76
CA VAL A 155 0.87 15.03 -7.24
C VAL A 155 -0.06 16.13 -6.73
N GLY A 156 0.02 16.47 -5.44
CA GLY A 156 -0.79 17.55 -4.85
C GLY A 156 -0.51 18.93 -5.44
N ALA A 157 0.76 19.26 -5.68
CA ALA A 157 1.17 20.50 -6.32
C ALA A 157 0.71 20.57 -7.78
N SER A 158 0.85 19.46 -8.52
CA SER A 158 0.38 19.36 -9.92
C SER A 158 -1.14 19.54 -10.01
N TRP A 159 -1.89 18.89 -9.11
CA TRP A 159 -3.34 19.04 -9.00
C TRP A 159 -3.73 20.48 -8.66
N THR A 160 -3.06 21.11 -7.69
CA THR A 160 -3.32 22.49 -7.30
C THR A 160 -3.05 23.46 -8.45
N LEU A 161 -1.93 23.29 -9.15
CA LEU A 161 -1.58 24.08 -10.33
C LEU A 161 -2.64 23.93 -11.42
N TYR A 162 -3.08 22.70 -11.69
CA TYR A 162 -4.16 22.44 -12.65
C TYR A 162 -5.45 23.17 -12.27
N VAL A 163 -5.89 23.06 -11.01
CA VAL A 163 -7.10 23.76 -10.53
C VAL A 163 -6.96 25.26 -10.70
N VAL A 164 -5.79 25.84 -10.40
CA VAL A 164 -5.54 27.27 -10.59
C VAL A 164 -5.65 27.67 -12.07
N VAL A 165 -4.99 26.94 -12.97
CA VAL A 165 -5.05 27.19 -14.42
C VAL A 165 -6.48 27.04 -14.94
N PHE A 166 -7.18 25.97 -14.56
CA PHE A 166 -8.57 25.72 -14.90
C PHE A 166 -9.49 26.87 -14.45
N ASN A 167 -9.29 27.41 -13.25
CA ASN A 167 -10.03 28.57 -12.77
C ASN A 167 -9.73 29.84 -13.57
N PHE A 168 -8.47 30.05 -13.98
CA PHE A 168 -8.11 31.18 -14.84
C PHE A 168 -8.73 31.06 -16.23
N GLU A 169 -8.72 29.88 -16.83
CA GLU A 169 -9.33 29.60 -18.13
C GLU A 169 -10.84 29.87 -18.10
N LEU A 170 -11.55 29.37 -17.08
CA LEU A 170 -12.99 29.64 -16.92
C LEU A 170 -13.27 31.14 -16.81
N ARG A 171 -12.49 31.88 -16.01
CA ARG A 171 -12.65 33.34 -15.86
C ARG A 171 -12.33 34.10 -17.15
N PHE A 172 -11.34 33.63 -17.92
CA PHE A 172 -10.96 34.24 -19.19
C PHE A 172 -12.02 34.01 -20.26
N LEU A 173 -12.51 32.77 -20.41
CA LEU A 173 -13.58 32.42 -21.35
C LEU A 173 -14.84 33.24 -21.05
N MET A 174 -15.28 33.28 -19.79
CA MET A 174 -16.44 34.10 -19.39
C MET A 174 -16.31 35.58 -19.78
N LYS A 175 -15.09 36.15 -19.70
CA LYS A 175 -14.85 37.57 -20.03
C LYS A 175 -14.69 37.81 -21.54
N SER A 176 -14.10 36.87 -22.28
CA SER A 176 -13.70 37.07 -23.67
C SER A 176 -14.71 36.58 -24.69
N SER A 177 -15.44 35.49 -24.41
CA SER A 177 -16.39 34.88 -25.35
C SER A 177 -17.85 35.21 -25.04
N GLY A 178 -18.14 35.87 -23.92
CA GLY A 178 -19.51 36.14 -23.47
C GLY A 178 -20.33 34.87 -23.18
N GLN A 179 -19.64 33.73 -23.11
CA GLN A 179 -20.23 32.40 -22.95
C GLN A 179 -20.79 32.25 -21.53
N SER A 180 -21.94 31.58 -21.40
CA SER A 180 -22.53 31.36 -20.08
C SER A 180 -21.64 30.43 -19.25
N ILE A 181 -21.63 30.63 -17.93
CA ILE A 181 -20.87 29.78 -16.98
C ILE A 181 -21.20 28.29 -17.19
N LYS A 182 -22.47 27.99 -17.49
CA LYS A 182 -22.95 26.64 -17.69
C LYS A 182 -22.29 25.96 -18.89
N ASP A 183 -22.15 26.69 -19.99
CA ASP A 183 -21.58 26.16 -21.23
C ASP A 183 -20.06 25.97 -21.08
N ALA A 184 -19.37 26.96 -20.51
CA ALA A 184 -17.93 26.87 -20.24
C ALA A 184 -17.57 25.72 -19.27
N ILE A 185 -18.41 25.47 -18.26
CA ILE A 185 -18.22 24.31 -17.37
C ILE A 185 -18.48 23.03 -18.16
N SER A 186 -19.62 22.91 -18.84
CA SER A 186 -20.01 21.69 -19.57
C SER A 186 -18.95 21.25 -20.59
N GLU A 187 -18.36 22.19 -21.32
CA GLU A 187 -17.31 21.92 -22.31
C GLU A 187 -16.02 21.38 -21.67
N ASN A 188 -15.70 21.80 -20.44
CA ASN A 188 -14.47 21.44 -19.75
C ASN A 188 -14.65 20.31 -18.71
N MET A 189 -15.87 19.83 -18.48
CA MET A 189 -16.17 18.79 -17.48
C MET A 189 -15.41 17.48 -17.76
N LEU A 190 -15.35 17.04 -19.01
CA LEU A 190 -14.65 15.81 -19.38
C LEU A 190 -13.16 15.92 -19.01
N THR A 191 -12.51 17.02 -19.41
CA THR A 191 -11.10 17.29 -19.12
C THR A 191 -10.86 17.35 -17.61
N PHE A 192 -11.75 18.02 -16.87
CA PHE A 192 -11.67 18.09 -15.41
C PHE A 192 -11.70 16.69 -14.76
N PHE A 193 -12.65 15.84 -15.15
CA PHE A 193 -12.74 14.49 -14.62
C PHE A 193 -11.54 13.63 -15.03
N LEU A 194 -11.07 13.72 -16.28
CA LEU A 194 -9.88 12.99 -16.71
C LEU A 194 -8.66 13.37 -15.87
N VAL A 195 -8.44 14.66 -15.62
CA VAL A 195 -7.33 15.11 -14.78
C VAL A 195 -7.54 14.67 -13.32
N LEU A 196 -8.74 14.78 -12.78
CA LEU A 196 -9.07 14.32 -11.43
C LEU A 196 -8.79 12.82 -11.25
N PHE A 197 -9.29 11.98 -12.14
CA PHE A 197 -9.06 10.54 -12.09
C PHE A 197 -7.59 10.18 -12.33
N SER A 198 -6.87 10.93 -13.17
CA SER A 198 -5.42 10.75 -13.34
C SER A 198 -4.64 11.08 -12.06
N ALA A 199 -5.03 12.13 -11.33
CA ALA A 199 -4.41 12.51 -10.07
C ALA A 199 -4.70 11.48 -8.97
N ILE A 200 -5.94 10.98 -8.89
CA ILE A 200 -6.31 9.88 -7.99
C ILE A 200 -5.51 8.62 -8.35
N GLY A 201 -5.40 8.27 -9.64
CA GLY A 201 -4.60 7.16 -10.12
C GLY A 201 -3.13 7.28 -9.71
N ALA A 202 -2.54 8.47 -9.89
CA ALA A 202 -1.16 8.73 -9.45
C ALA A 202 -1.00 8.58 -7.92
N LEU A 203 -1.95 9.07 -7.12
CA LEU A 203 -1.95 8.86 -5.67
C LEU A 203 -2.05 7.38 -5.29
N LEU A 204 -2.90 6.60 -5.99
CA LEU A 204 -3.01 5.17 -5.79
C LEU A 204 -1.68 4.46 -6.07
N LEU A 205 -0.97 4.84 -7.15
CA LEU A 205 0.36 4.29 -7.44
C LEU A 205 1.38 4.62 -6.34
N VAL A 206 1.39 5.86 -5.83
CA VAL A 206 2.28 6.27 -4.74
C VAL A 206 1.99 5.50 -3.45
N VAL A 207 0.70 5.30 -3.13
CA VAL A 207 0.28 4.52 -1.96
C VAL A 207 0.59 3.03 -2.14
N GLY A 208 0.38 2.48 -3.33
CA GLY A 208 0.75 1.10 -3.68
C GLY A 208 2.24 0.88 -3.48
N TYR A 209 3.09 1.76 -4.02
CA TYR A 209 4.54 1.71 -3.79
C TYR A 209 4.88 1.72 -2.29
N LYS A 210 4.28 2.64 -1.51
CA LYS A 210 4.49 2.70 -0.06
C LYS A 210 4.13 1.36 0.61
N LYS A 211 2.97 0.79 0.29
CA LYS A 211 2.51 -0.46 0.91
C LYS A 211 3.39 -1.66 0.58
N ALA A 212 3.89 -1.75 -0.64
CA ALA A 212 4.86 -2.78 -1.01
C ALA A 212 6.20 -2.60 -0.27
N SER A 213 6.66 -1.37 -0.09
CA SER A 213 7.86 -1.09 0.71
C SER A 213 7.66 -1.35 2.20
N ASP A 214 6.52 -0.97 2.77
CA ASP A 214 6.16 -1.32 4.15
C ASP A 214 6.22 -2.85 4.32
N LEU A 215 5.66 -3.62 3.39
CA LEU A 215 5.69 -5.08 3.42
C LEU A 215 7.13 -5.65 3.39
N LEU A 216 7.97 -5.17 2.48
CA LEU A 216 9.37 -5.61 2.36
C LEU A 216 10.15 -5.31 3.64
N ILE A 217 10.10 -4.06 4.10
CA ILE A 217 10.85 -3.59 5.27
C ILE A 217 10.37 -4.29 6.54
N LYS A 218 9.05 -4.38 6.76
CA LYS A 218 8.50 -5.08 7.93
C LYS A 218 8.82 -6.57 7.91
N SER A 219 8.90 -7.21 6.75
CA SER A 219 9.34 -8.60 6.65
C SER A 219 10.79 -8.78 7.12
N ILE A 220 11.67 -7.80 6.87
CA ILE A 220 13.05 -7.79 7.35
C ILE A 220 13.11 -7.48 8.85
N GLU A 221 12.41 -6.45 9.33
CA GLU A 221 12.35 -6.12 10.76
C GLU A 221 11.87 -7.30 11.61
N PHE A 222 10.77 -7.97 11.21
CA PHE A 222 10.30 -9.16 11.91
C PHE A 222 11.29 -10.33 11.77
N GLY A 223 11.99 -10.43 10.64
CA GLY A 223 13.07 -11.40 10.45
C GLY A 223 14.26 -11.18 11.40
N CYS A 224 14.64 -9.92 11.66
CA CYS A 224 15.65 -9.53 12.63
C CYS A 224 15.24 -9.91 14.06
N VAL A 225 13.99 -9.61 14.44
CA VAL A 225 13.44 -9.99 15.75
C VAL A 225 13.47 -11.50 15.95
N GLU A 226 13.05 -12.27 14.94
CA GLU A 226 13.09 -13.73 14.99
C GLU A 226 14.54 -14.25 15.07
N GLN A 227 15.47 -13.61 14.37
CA GLN A 227 16.89 -13.98 14.43
C GLN A 227 17.49 -13.73 15.81
N LYS A 228 17.24 -12.55 16.40
CA LYS A 228 17.63 -12.24 17.79
C LYS A 228 17.06 -13.27 18.76
N TYR A 229 15.78 -13.62 18.59
CA TYR A 229 15.13 -14.63 19.42
C TYR A 229 15.82 -16.00 19.34
N LYS A 230 16.21 -16.45 18.14
CA LYS A 230 16.98 -17.69 17.95
C LYS A 230 18.34 -17.62 18.63
N LEU A 231 19.09 -16.52 18.43
CA LEU A 231 20.41 -16.31 19.02
C LEU A 231 20.36 -16.28 20.55
N LEU A 232 19.30 -15.70 21.13
CA LEU A 232 19.06 -15.67 22.59
C LEU A 232 18.61 -17.02 23.16
N LYS A 233 18.00 -17.90 22.36
CA LYS A 233 17.61 -19.25 22.77
C LYS A 233 18.70 -20.31 22.60
N MET A 234 19.67 -20.08 21.71
CA MET A 234 20.82 -20.95 21.50
C MET A 234 21.91 -20.99 22.61
N PRO A 235 22.03 -20.09 23.61
CA PRO A 235 23.10 -20.15 24.61
C PRO A 235 23.00 -21.34 25.59
N ASN A 236 21.82 -21.94 25.76
CA ASN A 236 21.59 -22.96 26.80
C ASN A 236 21.76 -24.42 26.35
N LYS A 237 22.25 -24.70 25.13
CA LYS A 237 22.45 -26.09 24.65
C LYS A 237 23.89 -26.61 24.74
N GLN A 238 24.86 -25.79 25.15
CA GLN A 238 26.27 -26.20 25.20
C GLN A 238 26.88 -26.33 26.60
N ILE A 239 26.14 -26.07 27.68
CA ILE A 239 26.66 -26.17 29.06
C ILE A 239 26.42 -27.55 29.71
N ASN A 240 25.55 -28.40 29.14
CA ASN A 240 25.40 -29.79 29.58
C ASN A 240 25.85 -30.75 28.48
N LYS A 241 27.17 -30.86 28.31
CA LYS A 241 27.80 -32.10 27.87
C LYS A 241 29.00 -32.32 28.77
N ASP A 242 28.79 -33.30 29.64
CA ASP A 242 29.71 -34.00 30.54
C ASP A 242 31.18 -34.02 30.10
#